data_AF-A0A0S7YVB0-F1
#
_entry.id   AF-A0A0S7YVB0-F1
#
_cell.length_a   1.000
_cell.length_b   1.000
_cell.length_c   1.000
_cell.angle_alpha   90.00
_cell.angle_beta   90.00
_cell.angle_gamma   90.00
#
_symmetry.space_group_name_H-M   'P 1'
#
loop_
_entity.id
_entity.type
_entity.pdbx_description
1 polymer ?
#
loop_
_entity_poly.entity_id
_entity_poly.type
_entity_poly.pdbx_seq_one_letter_code
_entity_poly.pdbx_strand_id
1 'polypeptide(L)'
;MHVRRLFLTAMLVAAPTACTTRTVEMPPPSMGAQLSVERFLQAANQRDVVAMGRLFGTQDGAVMDTGSTLGCAFKKIGSWFGGSACTKKQDVEIRMDAIASILLHEDYQIVGESRVPGRTAPTQRVMVDLTTDEGVQVSDVPFVVVQTGDGYWLVEQVDLQRVMTAR
;
A
#
# COMPACT_ATOMS: atom_id res chain seq x y z
N MET A 1 19.08 6.57 -81.35
CA MET A 1 17.70 6.37 -80.84
C MET A 1 17.69 5.19 -79.88
N HIS A 2 17.24 5.41 -78.65
CA HIS A 2 17.15 4.40 -77.58
C HIS A 2 16.03 3.40 -77.81
N VAL A 3 16.25 2.12 -77.51
CA VAL A 3 15.19 1.27 -76.90
C VAL A 3 15.83 0.40 -75.81
N ARG A 4 15.19 0.47 -74.65
CA ARG A 4 15.62 0.01 -73.32
C ARG A 4 15.37 -1.48 -73.09
N ARG A 5 16.29 -2.07 -72.33
CA ARG A 5 16.20 -3.37 -71.64
C ARG A 5 14.98 -3.44 -70.71
N LEU A 6 14.29 -4.58 -70.67
CA LEU A 6 13.36 -4.95 -69.60
C LEU A 6 13.78 -6.32 -69.04
N PHE A 7 14.41 -6.31 -67.87
CA PHE A 7 14.61 -7.49 -67.03
C PHE A 7 13.45 -7.51 -66.01
N LEU A 8 12.68 -8.60 -66.02
CA LEU A 8 11.64 -8.90 -65.04
C LEU A 8 12.29 -9.62 -63.85
N THR A 9 12.27 -9.01 -62.67
CA THR A 9 12.69 -9.64 -61.41
C THR A 9 11.46 -9.80 -60.52
N ALA A 10 11.05 -11.04 -60.28
CA ALA A 10 9.96 -11.39 -59.36
C ALA A 10 10.44 -11.27 -57.91
N MET A 11 9.80 -10.40 -57.11
CA MET A 11 10.12 -10.17 -55.71
C MET A 11 9.11 -10.91 -54.82
N LEU A 12 9.59 -11.97 -54.16
CA LEU A 12 8.87 -12.78 -53.18
C LEU A 12 8.78 -11.99 -51.86
N VAL A 13 7.57 -11.62 -51.42
CA VAL A 13 7.35 -10.87 -50.16
C VAL A 13 7.12 -11.87 -49.02
N ALA A 14 8.11 -12.00 -48.13
CA ALA A 14 7.97 -12.69 -46.85
C ALA A 14 7.41 -11.70 -45.81
N ALA A 15 6.22 -11.99 -45.28
CA ALA A 15 5.59 -11.18 -44.24
C ALA A 15 6.18 -11.53 -42.86
N PRO A 16 6.77 -10.58 -42.12
CA PRO A 16 7.19 -10.83 -40.75
C PRO A 16 5.97 -10.89 -39.82
N THR A 17 5.84 -11.97 -39.07
CA THR A 17 4.90 -12.09 -37.94
C THR A 17 5.30 -11.09 -36.87
N ALA A 18 4.60 -9.97 -36.77
CA ALA A 18 4.82 -8.97 -35.74
C ALA A 18 4.31 -9.48 -34.38
N CYS A 19 5.21 -9.97 -33.53
CA CYS A 19 4.97 -10.06 -32.10
C CYS A 19 4.87 -8.64 -31.55
N THR A 20 3.65 -8.15 -31.36
CA THR A 20 3.43 -6.89 -30.64
C THR A 20 3.64 -7.15 -29.16
N THR A 21 4.81 -6.81 -28.63
CA THR A 21 5.02 -6.73 -27.18
C THR A 21 4.16 -5.58 -26.68
N ARG A 22 3.04 -5.87 -26.01
CA ARG A 22 2.29 -4.86 -25.26
C ARG A 22 3.09 -4.54 -24.00
N THR A 23 3.75 -3.39 -24.00
CA THR A 23 4.22 -2.77 -22.77
C THR A 23 2.99 -2.32 -21.98
N VAL A 24 2.62 -3.08 -20.95
CA VAL A 24 1.66 -2.62 -19.96
C VAL A 24 2.38 -1.57 -19.13
N GLU A 25 2.14 -0.30 -19.45
CA GLU A 25 2.66 0.84 -18.71
C GLU A 25 1.92 0.89 -17.36
N MET A 26 2.56 0.33 -16.34
CA MET A 26 2.09 0.52 -14.96
C MET A 26 2.33 1.99 -14.59
N PRO A 27 1.34 2.67 -13.99
CA PRO A 27 1.55 4.00 -13.44
C PRO A 27 2.79 3.98 -12.51
N PRO A 28 3.60 5.04 -12.48
CA PRO A 28 4.72 5.10 -11.56
C PRO A 28 4.20 4.88 -10.13
N PRO A 29 4.94 4.12 -9.29
CA PRO A 29 4.58 3.91 -7.91
C PRO A 29 4.37 5.25 -7.22
N SER A 30 3.33 5.36 -6.38
CA SER A 30 3.18 6.56 -5.58
C SER A 30 4.25 6.52 -4.49
N MET A 31 5.28 7.36 -4.63
CA MET A 31 6.37 7.46 -3.65
C MET A 31 5.85 7.63 -2.20
N GLY A 32 4.68 8.27 -2.04
CA GLY A 32 4.03 8.41 -0.73
C GLY A 32 3.48 7.10 -0.14
N ALA A 33 2.97 6.18 -0.96
CA ALA A 33 2.47 4.88 -0.50
C ALA A 33 3.60 4.04 0.09
N GLN A 34 4.71 3.90 -0.66
CA GLN A 34 5.87 3.14 -0.22
C GLN A 34 6.50 3.75 1.03
N LEU A 35 6.72 5.06 1.03
CA LEU A 35 7.26 5.76 2.20
C LEU A 35 6.38 5.56 3.45
N SER A 36 5.05 5.57 3.30
CA SER A 36 4.15 5.30 4.42
C SER A 36 4.36 3.89 5.00
N VAL A 37 4.57 2.88 4.15
CA VAL A 37 4.83 1.50 4.59
C VAL A 37 6.20 1.40 5.26
N GLU A 38 7.24 1.98 4.68
CA GLU A 38 8.59 1.99 5.27
C GLU A 38 8.60 2.62 6.66
N ARG A 39 7.95 3.79 6.81
CA ARG A 39 7.82 4.47 8.10
C ARG A 39 7.04 3.64 9.11
N PHE A 40 6.00 2.93 8.66
CA PHE A 40 5.19 2.07 9.51
C PHE A 40 5.97 0.84 10.00
N LEU A 41 6.72 0.19 9.11
CA LEU A 41 7.60 -0.93 9.44
C LEU A 41 8.73 -0.50 10.39
N GLN A 42 9.34 0.66 10.14
CA GLN A 42 10.35 1.22 11.03
C GLN A 42 9.77 1.50 12.44
N ALA A 43 8.57 2.07 12.52
CA ALA A 43 7.89 2.32 13.79
C ALA A 43 7.52 1.01 14.51
N ALA A 44 7.12 -0.02 13.78
CA ALA A 44 6.84 -1.36 14.32
C ALA A 44 8.08 -1.98 14.99
N ASN A 45 9.24 -1.91 14.32
CA ASN A 45 10.50 -2.41 14.89
C ASN A 45 10.95 -1.65 16.14
N GLN A 46 10.63 -0.36 16.24
CA GLN A 46 10.90 0.45 17.43
C GLN A 46 9.80 0.33 18.51
N ARG A 47 8.72 -0.40 18.22
CA ARG A 47 7.48 -0.44 19.02
C ARG A 47 6.94 0.96 19.34
N ASP A 48 7.10 1.92 18.43
CA ASP A 48 6.52 3.25 18.57
C ASP A 48 5.04 3.22 18.15
N VAL A 49 4.20 2.79 19.09
CA VAL A 49 2.75 2.65 18.89
C VAL A 49 2.05 3.96 18.54
N VAL A 50 2.63 5.11 18.94
CA VAL A 50 2.09 6.43 18.63
C VAL A 50 2.38 6.79 17.18
N ALA A 51 3.61 6.59 16.72
CA ALA A 51 3.98 6.78 15.33
C ALA A 51 3.23 5.81 14.40
N MET A 52 3.11 4.53 14.79
CA MET A 52 2.30 3.56 14.05
C MET A 52 0.86 4.02 13.91
N GLY A 53 0.23 4.48 15.01
CA GLY A 53 -1.14 4.96 14.97
C GLY A 53 -1.35 6.23 14.14
N ARG A 54 -0.30 7.04 13.92
CA ARG A 54 -0.35 8.21 13.01
C ARG A 54 -0.20 7.83 11.53
N LEU A 55 0.40 6.68 11.27
CA LEU A 55 0.61 6.12 9.93
C LEU A 55 -0.46 5.09 9.57
N PHE A 56 -1.34 4.73 10.50
CA PHE A 56 -2.42 3.79 10.31
C PHE A 56 -3.77 4.50 10.33
N GLY A 57 -4.69 4.20 9.42
CA GLY A 57 -5.97 4.92 9.36
C GLY A 57 -6.81 4.62 8.13
N THR A 58 -7.77 5.51 7.86
CA THR A 58 -8.64 5.43 6.68
C THR A 58 -8.46 6.69 5.83
N GLN A 59 -9.22 6.80 4.73
CA GLN A 59 -9.29 8.04 3.96
C GLN A 59 -9.72 9.27 4.80
N ASP A 60 -10.36 9.05 5.96
CA ASP A 60 -10.85 10.10 6.86
C ASP A 60 -9.77 10.61 7.83
N GLY A 61 -8.61 9.94 7.90
CA GLY A 61 -7.48 10.33 8.76
C GLY A 61 -6.86 9.18 9.54
N ALA A 62 -5.84 9.51 10.32
CA ALA A 62 -5.11 8.56 11.14
C ALA A 62 -5.93 8.10 12.34
N VAL A 63 -5.73 6.85 12.76
CA VAL A 63 -6.45 6.27 13.89
C VAL A 63 -6.02 6.91 15.23
N MET A 64 -4.81 7.47 15.29
CA MET A 64 -4.31 8.22 16.45
C MET A 64 -4.92 9.62 16.58
N ASP A 65 -5.54 10.15 15.52
CA ASP A 65 -6.24 11.44 15.55
C ASP A 65 -7.63 11.27 16.20
N THR A 66 -7.66 10.75 17.42
CA THR A 66 -8.90 10.36 18.13
C THR A 66 -9.80 11.54 18.50
N GLY A 67 -9.56 12.75 18.00
CA GLY A 67 -10.11 13.99 18.52
C GLY A 67 -9.67 14.21 19.98
N SER A 68 -9.56 15.46 20.43
CA SER A 68 -9.32 15.71 21.86
C SER A 68 -10.42 15.05 22.69
N THR A 69 -10.15 14.68 23.95
CA THR A 69 -11.15 14.15 24.89
C THR A 69 -12.40 15.04 24.98
N LEU A 70 -12.24 16.36 24.84
CA LEU A 70 -13.32 17.33 24.73
C LEU A 70 -14.04 17.31 23.35
N GLY A 71 -13.34 17.04 22.25
CA GLY A 71 -13.93 16.93 20.91
C GLY A 71 -14.78 15.66 20.75
N CYS A 72 -14.33 14.53 21.31
CA CYS A 72 -15.15 13.32 21.39
C CYS A 72 -16.29 13.46 22.40
N ALA A 73 -16.10 14.16 23.51
CA ALA A 73 -17.19 14.49 24.41
C ALA A 73 -18.23 15.40 23.72
N PHE A 74 -17.82 16.43 22.99
CA PHE A 74 -18.74 17.34 22.28
C PHE A 74 -19.43 16.65 21.10
N LYS A 75 -18.72 15.78 20.35
CA LYS A 75 -19.30 14.89 19.33
C LYS A 75 -20.30 13.91 19.94
N LYS A 76 -20.04 13.39 21.15
CA LYS A 76 -20.94 12.50 21.88
C LYS A 76 -22.15 13.24 22.47
N ILE A 77 -21.96 14.46 22.98
CA ILE A 77 -23.03 15.33 23.51
C ILE A 77 -23.95 15.83 22.37
N GLY A 78 -23.42 16.03 21.15
CA GLY A 78 -24.23 16.33 19.96
C GLY A 78 -24.90 15.11 19.30
N SER A 79 -24.60 13.88 19.74
CA SER A 79 -24.96 12.63 19.04
C SER A 79 -26.23 11.94 19.55
N TRP A 80 -27.32 12.68 19.79
CA TRP A 80 -28.65 12.07 19.80
C TRP A 80 -29.08 11.60 18.38
N PHE A 81 -28.34 12.01 17.33
CA PHE A 81 -28.61 11.75 15.90
C PHE A 81 -27.69 10.69 15.25
N GLY A 82 -27.13 9.75 16.01
CA GLY A 82 -26.48 8.56 15.43
C GLY A 82 -25.07 8.76 14.84
N GLY A 83 -24.13 9.33 15.62
CA GLY A 83 -22.71 9.39 15.28
C GLY A 83 -21.91 8.15 15.74
N SER A 84 -20.90 7.77 14.96
CA SER A 84 -19.97 6.65 15.26
C SER A 84 -19.12 6.88 16.51
N ALA A 85 -18.77 5.80 17.22
CA ALA A 85 -18.00 5.83 18.46
C ALA A 85 -16.55 6.27 18.21
N CYS A 86 -16.06 7.24 18.99
CA CYS A 86 -14.63 7.56 19.03
C CYS A 86 -13.85 6.39 19.64
N THR A 87 -12.81 5.91 18.95
CA THR A 87 -11.84 4.97 19.53
C THR A 87 -11.02 5.68 20.60
N LYS A 88 -10.85 5.07 21.79
CA LYS A 88 -9.99 5.65 22.82
C LYS A 88 -8.53 5.47 22.42
N LYS A 89 -7.69 6.46 22.71
CA LYS A 89 -6.23 6.40 22.48
C LYS A 89 -5.61 5.10 23.03
N GLN A 90 -6.00 4.68 24.24
CA GLN A 90 -5.52 3.43 24.84
C GLN A 90 -5.82 2.19 23.98
N ASP A 91 -7.02 2.13 23.38
CA ASP A 91 -7.42 0.98 22.54
C ASP A 91 -6.60 0.97 21.24
N VAL A 92 -6.27 2.16 20.70
CA VAL A 92 -5.37 2.30 19.55
C VAL A 92 -3.97 1.81 19.90
N GLU A 93 -3.42 2.24 21.03
CA GLU A 93 -2.08 1.82 21.47
C GLU A 93 -2.00 0.31 21.68
N ILE A 94 -2.99 -0.30 22.35
CA ILE A 94 -3.06 -1.76 22.53
C ILE A 94 -3.10 -2.47 21.18
N ARG A 95 -3.90 -1.96 20.22
CA ARG A 95 -3.97 -2.54 18.88
C ARG A 95 -2.64 -2.41 18.14
N MET A 96 -1.98 -1.25 18.21
CA MET A 96 -0.70 -1.02 17.54
C MET A 96 0.42 -1.86 18.16
N ASP A 97 0.43 -2.05 19.48
CA ASP A 97 1.39 -2.94 20.16
C ASP A 97 1.22 -4.40 19.70
N ALA A 98 -0.03 -4.87 19.61
CA ALA A 98 -0.32 -6.21 19.08
C ALA A 98 0.18 -6.36 17.63
N ILE A 99 -0.04 -5.36 16.78
CA ILE A 99 0.46 -5.36 15.39
C ILE A 99 1.99 -5.32 15.36
N ALA A 100 2.62 -4.48 16.17
CA ALA A 100 4.07 -4.35 16.25
C ALA A 100 4.73 -5.67 16.64
N SER A 101 4.15 -6.41 17.60
CA SER A 101 4.68 -7.71 18.01
C SER A 101 4.65 -8.77 16.90
N ILE A 102 3.69 -8.70 15.98
CA ILE A 102 3.61 -9.60 14.82
C ILE A 102 4.61 -9.17 13.74
N LEU A 103 4.72 -7.87 13.50
CA LEU A 103 5.53 -7.29 12.43
C LEU A 103 7.01 -7.07 12.78
N LEU A 104 7.48 -7.55 13.93
CA LEU A 104 8.92 -7.55 14.25
C LEU A 104 9.71 -8.30 13.18
N HIS A 105 10.72 -7.62 12.63
CA HIS A 105 11.54 -8.11 11.53
C HIS A 105 12.99 -7.64 11.64
N GLU A 106 13.92 -8.43 11.13
CA GLU A 106 15.33 -8.05 10.97
C GLU A 106 15.53 -7.19 9.72
N ASP A 107 14.84 -7.53 8.63
CA ASP A 107 14.96 -6.88 7.34
C ASP A 107 13.64 -6.92 6.55
N TYR A 108 13.50 -6.04 5.56
CA TYR A 108 12.36 -6.03 4.66
C TYR A 108 12.73 -5.51 3.26
N GLN A 109 11.96 -5.94 2.26
CA GLN A 109 12.08 -5.44 0.90
C GLN A 109 10.69 -5.18 0.31
N ILE A 110 10.48 -3.99 -0.27
CA ILE A 110 9.29 -3.72 -1.07
C ILE A 110 9.49 -4.36 -2.44
N VAL A 111 8.61 -5.29 -2.81
CA VAL A 111 8.72 -6.08 -4.06
C VAL A 111 7.75 -5.63 -5.14
N GLY A 112 6.71 -4.87 -4.77
CA GLY A 112 5.78 -4.35 -5.77
C GLY A 112 4.76 -3.36 -5.22
N GLU A 113 4.12 -2.66 -6.14
CA GLU A 113 3.00 -1.75 -5.86
C GLU A 113 1.94 -1.90 -6.96
N SER A 114 0.67 -1.92 -6.55
CA SER A 114 -0.45 -2.01 -7.48
C SER A 114 -1.65 -1.20 -6.99
N ARG A 115 -2.45 -0.66 -7.91
CA ARG A 115 -3.69 0.04 -7.55
C ARG A 115 -4.75 -0.95 -7.09
N VAL A 116 -5.52 -0.60 -6.06
CA VAL A 116 -6.70 -1.35 -5.64
C VAL A 116 -7.94 -0.86 -6.41
N PRO A 117 -8.55 -1.67 -7.30
CA PRO A 117 -9.71 -1.25 -8.09
C PRO A 117 -10.96 -1.01 -7.23
N GLY A 118 -11.89 -0.19 -7.74
CA GLY A 118 -13.20 0.03 -7.11
C GLY A 118 -13.17 0.90 -5.85
N ARG A 119 -12.06 1.59 -5.57
CA ARG A 119 -11.90 2.47 -4.42
C ARG A 119 -12.27 3.92 -4.76
N THR A 120 -12.91 4.60 -3.81
CA THR A 120 -13.32 6.02 -3.95
C THR A 120 -12.14 6.98 -3.77
N ALA A 121 -11.23 6.67 -2.85
CA ALA A 121 -9.97 7.38 -2.65
C ALA A 121 -8.81 6.62 -3.31
N PRO A 122 -7.74 7.32 -3.75
CA PRO A 122 -6.52 6.68 -4.23
C PRO A 122 -6.02 5.65 -3.21
N THR A 123 -5.98 4.38 -3.61
CA THR A 123 -5.59 3.26 -2.75
C THR A 123 -4.60 2.38 -3.49
N GLN A 124 -3.49 2.07 -2.85
CA GLN A 124 -2.45 1.19 -3.37
C GLN A 124 -2.30 -0.03 -2.48
N ARG A 125 -1.86 -1.13 -3.07
CA ARG A 125 -1.37 -2.31 -2.38
C ARG A 125 0.13 -2.41 -2.62
N VAL A 126 0.89 -2.33 -1.53
CA VAL A 126 2.34 -2.48 -1.50
C VAL A 126 2.65 -3.89 -1.01
N MET A 127 3.43 -4.65 -1.79
CA MET A 127 3.84 -6.00 -1.45
C MET A 127 5.22 -5.94 -0.81
N VAL A 128 5.38 -6.59 0.35
CA VAL A 128 6.60 -6.57 1.15
C VAL A 128 7.06 -7.99 1.46
N ASP A 129 8.33 -8.26 1.22
CA ASP A 129 9.00 -9.43 1.75
C ASP A 129 9.62 -9.06 3.11
N LEU A 130 9.38 -9.87 4.14
CA LEU A 130 9.88 -9.65 5.50
C LEU A 130 10.81 -10.80 5.90
N THR A 131 11.88 -10.49 6.62
CA THR A 131 12.65 -11.49 7.38
C THR A 131 12.33 -11.29 8.85
N THR A 132 11.65 -12.25 9.49
CA THR A 132 11.25 -12.14 10.90
C THR A 132 12.47 -12.10 11.83
N ASP A 133 12.24 -11.74 13.09
CA ASP A 133 13.25 -11.83 14.17
C ASP A 133 13.74 -13.25 14.47
N GLU A 134 13.07 -14.26 13.91
CA GLU A 134 13.46 -15.67 13.97
C GLU A 134 14.25 -16.10 12.72
N GLY A 135 14.51 -15.18 11.79
CA GLY A 135 15.21 -15.42 10.53
C GLY A 135 14.35 -16.07 9.43
N VAL A 136 13.02 -16.14 9.61
CA VAL A 136 12.10 -16.74 8.64
C VAL A 136 11.73 -15.70 7.57
N GLN A 137 11.84 -16.07 6.30
CA GLN A 137 11.39 -15.24 5.19
C GLN A 137 9.88 -15.41 4.94
N VAL A 138 9.16 -14.29 4.92
CA VAL A 138 7.74 -14.21 4.62
C VAL A 138 7.56 -13.32 3.39
N SER A 139 7.25 -13.95 2.26
CA SER A 139 7.10 -13.23 0.99
C SER A 139 5.68 -12.73 0.74
N ASP A 140 5.59 -11.67 -0.07
CA ASP A 140 4.34 -11.11 -0.59
C ASP A 140 3.34 -10.73 0.51
N VAL A 141 3.80 -10.05 1.57
CA VAL A 141 2.92 -9.50 2.61
C VAL A 141 2.24 -8.23 2.08
N PRO A 142 0.91 -8.23 1.86
CA PRO A 142 0.22 -7.06 1.33
C PRO A 142 -0.05 -6.03 2.43
N PHE A 143 0.36 -4.80 2.13
CA PHE A 143 -0.03 -3.58 2.83
C PHE A 143 -0.99 -2.81 1.93
N VAL A 144 -2.20 -2.53 2.42
CA VAL A 144 -3.14 -1.63 1.74
C VAL A 144 -2.94 -0.25 2.32
N VAL A 145 -2.66 0.72 1.46
CA VAL A 145 -2.49 2.12 1.84
C VAL A 145 -3.49 2.99 1.10
N VAL A 146 -4.05 3.97 1.80
CA VAL A 146 -5.06 4.89 1.29
C VAL A 146 -4.59 6.33 1.43
N GLN A 147 -4.87 7.14 0.42
CA GLN A 147 -4.62 8.58 0.48
C GLN A 147 -5.80 9.29 1.14
N THR A 148 -5.53 10.14 2.13
CA THR A 148 -6.52 11.03 2.73
C THR A 148 -6.88 12.18 1.80
N GLY A 149 -7.97 12.90 2.10
CA GLY A 149 -8.34 14.12 1.38
C GLY A 149 -7.25 15.20 1.39
N ASP A 150 -6.42 15.23 2.43
CA ASP A 150 -5.31 16.17 2.60
C ASP A 150 -4.00 15.70 1.92
N GLY A 151 -4.04 14.55 1.23
CA GLY A 151 -2.93 14.05 0.43
C GLY A 151 -1.94 13.13 1.17
N TYR A 152 -2.14 12.89 2.47
CA TYR A 152 -1.31 11.97 3.26
C TYR A 152 -1.63 10.52 2.91
N TRP A 153 -0.62 9.65 2.93
CA TRP A 153 -0.79 8.21 2.77
C TRP A 153 -0.78 7.54 4.14
N LEU A 154 -1.74 6.64 4.36
CA LEU A 154 -1.89 5.88 5.59
C LEU A 154 -2.04 4.39 5.27
N VAL A 155 -1.46 3.54 6.10
CA VAL A 155 -1.72 2.10 6.12
C VAL A 155 -3.15 1.88 6.62
N GLU A 156 -3.99 1.29 5.77
CA GLU A 156 -5.37 0.94 6.12
C GLU A 156 -5.45 -0.51 6.61
N GLN A 157 -4.69 -1.41 5.98
CA GLN A 157 -4.71 -2.84 6.28
C GLN A 157 -3.33 -3.47 6.08
N VAL A 158 -3.07 -4.51 6.89
CA VAL A 158 -1.90 -5.39 6.77
C VAL A 158 -2.40 -6.82 6.91
N ASP A 159 -1.98 -7.73 6.03
CA ASP A 159 -2.28 -9.15 6.16
C ASP A 159 -1.34 -9.79 7.20
N LEU A 160 -1.72 -9.66 8.46
CA LEU A 160 -0.99 -10.21 9.60
C LEU A 160 -1.05 -11.75 9.64
N GLN A 161 -2.10 -12.35 9.08
CA GLN A 161 -2.28 -13.80 9.10
C GLN A 161 -1.15 -14.49 8.33
N ARG A 162 -0.72 -13.90 7.21
CA ARG A 162 0.41 -14.39 6.43
C ARG A 162 1.71 -14.43 7.26
N VAL A 163 1.97 -13.39 8.04
CA VAL A 163 3.16 -13.31 8.91
C VAL A 163 3.07 -14.31 10.06
N MET A 164 1.90 -14.42 10.70
CA MET A 164 1.69 -15.35 11.81
C MET A 164 1.77 -16.82 11.41
N THR A 165 1.38 -17.16 10.18
CA THR A 165 1.40 -18.55 9.69
C THR A 165 2.83 -19.03 9.36
N ALA A 166 3.75 -18.08 9.15
CA ALA A 166 5.14 -18.38 8.86
C ALA A 166 6.02 -18.55 10.12
N ARG A 167 5.50 -18.15 11.29
CA ARG A 167 6.13 -18.38 12.60
C ARG A 167 5.77 -19.76 13.15
#